data_AF-A0A422M8X2-F1
#
_entry.id   AF-A0A422M8X2-F1
#
_cell.length_a   1.000
_cell.length_b   1.000
_cell.length_c   1.000
_cell.angle_alpha   90.00
_cell.angle_beta   90.00
_cell.angle_gamma   90.00
#
_symmetry.space_group_name_H-M   'P 1'
#
loop_
_entity.id
_entity.type
_entity.pdbx_description
1 polymer ?
#
loop_
_entity_poly.entity_id
_entity_poly.type
_entity_poly.pdbx_seq_one_letter_code
_entity_poly.pdbx_strand_id
1 'polypeptide(L)'
;MKLTTKWFLALSTVLAISISGCSAVQGSNTSQSSTTKSAASSATSTSTTETAQTNGDLANLPFDLTKYPQNYTTLNQNVPIFVNGFKQTVAAAQKAKTTRAQTYFEGLDDLGRTQSVSAIVTYSIMHSHASSVRKRPAFPKTTKVAGEYADGVYNKNLQQWFGRSNNNRMVQLNGYRGYLYNKSHLLAWSLGGDMQTHNVILGTRAQNVGTNDQRNPGGMAYTETLTRNYLSSHQDDAVAYQVIPVYVGQELVPRGTHVLVQSINNPSQFQANVWVFNTQSGVTINYNNGSFQLNGE
;
A
#
# COMPACT_ATOMS: atom_id res chain seq x y z
N MET A 1 -63.87 14.23 -28.90
CA MET A 1 -62.99 14.69 -30.01
C MET A 1 -61.82 13.73 -30.11
N LYS A 2 -61.66 13.10 -31.28
CA LYS A 2 -60.53 12.23 -31.72
C LYS A 2 -59.23 13.08 -31.78
N LEU A 3 -57.98 12.62 -31.78
CA LEU A 3 -57.25 11.46 -32.34
C LEU A 3 -56.03 11.15 -31.41
N THR A 4 -55.66 9.92 -31.03
CA THR A 4 -54.75 8.93 -31.68
C THR A 4 -53.46 9.55 -32.28
N THR A 5 -52.24 9.05 -32.08
CA THR A 5 -51.74 7.75 -32.61
C THR A 5 -50.26 7.46 -32.22
N LYS A 6 -50.02 6.23 -31.72
CA LYS A 6 -48.94 5.22 -31.89
C LYS A 6 -47.48 5.37 -31.39
N TRP A 7 -47.10 4.25 -30.77
CA TRP A 7 -45.79 3.66 -30.47
C TRP A 7 -45.02 3.19 -31.72
N PHE A 8 -43.69 3.05 -31.57
CA PHE A 8 -42.88 2.06 -32.29
C PHE A 8 -41.85 1.41 -31.36
N LEU A 9 -41.97 0.10 -31.20
CA LEU A 9 -40.89 -0.82 -30.79
C LEU A 9 -40.11 -1.21 -32.05
N ALA A 10 -38.79 -1.35 -31.94
CA ALA A 10 -37.99 -2.10 -32.90
C ALA A 10 -37.06 -3.06 -32.13
N LEU A 11 -37.17 -4.33 -32.48
CA LEU A 11 -36.45 -5.49 -31.95
C LEU A 11 -35.60 -6.09 -33.09
N SER A 12 -34.57 -6.86 -32.70
CA SER A 12 -33.79 -7.83 -33.52
C SER A 12 -32.67 -7.22 -34.38
N THR A 13 -31.46 -7.80 -34.46
CA THR A 13 -31.15 -9.22 -34.67
C THR A 13 -29.80 -9.67 -34.09
N VAL A 14 -29.78 -10.95 -33.69
CA VAL A 14 -28.60 -11.80 -33.45
C VAL A 14 -28.06 -12.28 -34.80
N LEU A 15 -26.74 -12.33 -34.97
CA LEU A 15 -26.09 -13.05 -36.07
C LEU A 15 -25.05 -14.04 -35.51
N ALA A 16 -25.41 -15.32 -35.54
CA ALA A 16 -24.50 -16.45 -35.43
C ALA A 16 -24.29 -17.01 -36.83
N ILE A 17 -23.03 -17.23 -37.22
CA ILE A 17 -22.67 -18.03 -38.39
C ILE A 17 -21.71 -19.11 -37.90
N SER A 18 -22.20 -20.35 -37.91
CA SER A 18 -21.41 -21.55 -38.08
C SER A 18 -21.42 -21.93 -39.57
N ILE A 19 -20.39 -22.65 -40.03
CA ILE A 19 -20.45 -23.95 -40.74
C ILE A 19 -19.04 -24.25 -41.33
N SER A 20 -18.47 -25.32 -40.80
CA SER A 20 -17.78 -26.47 -41.41
C SER A 20 -16.76 -26.32 -42.54
N GLY A 21 -15.67 -27.08 -42.37
CA GLY A 21 -14.80 -27.54 -43.45
C GLY A 21 -13.70 -28.48 -42.93
N CYS A 22 -14.03 -29.75 -42.70
CA CYS A 22 -13.05 -30.82 -42.50
C CYS A 22 -12.33 -31.17 -43.81
N SER A 23 -11.03 -31.46 -43.74
CA SER A 23 -10.40 -32.56 -44.49
C SER A 23 -9.08 -32.93 -43.81
N ALA A 24 -8.90 -34.22 -43.60
CA ALA A 24 -7.76 -34.86 -42.98
C ALA A 24 -6.84 -35.49 -44.04
N VAL A 25 -5.64 -35.89 -43.59
CA VAL A 25 -4.87 -37.10 -43.95
C VAL A 25 -3.44 -36.86 -44.49
N GLN A 26 -2.50 -37.26 -43.61
CA GLN A 26 -1.20 -37.94 -43.77
C GLN A 26 -0.05 -37.34 -44.63
N GLY A 27 1.15 -37.39 -44.03
CA GLY A 27 2.35 -37.78 -44.77
C GLY A 27 3.66 -37.09 -44.42
N SER A 28 4.33 -37.57 -43.37
CA SER A 28 5.79 -37.76 -43.22
C SER A 28 6.83 -36.67 -43.60
N ASN A 29 7.64 -36.34 -42.60
CA ASN A 29 9.11 -36.09 -42.60
C ASN A 29 9.73 -35.22 -43.70
N THR A 30 10.26 -34.05 -43.34
CA THR A 30 11.73 -33.88 -43.18
C THR A 30 12.09 -32.56 -42.51
N SER A 31 13.16 -32.65 -41.71
CA SER A 31 13.87 -31.67 -40.92
C SER A 31 14.11 -30.30 -41.55
N GLN A 32 13.88 -29.23 -40.78
CA GLN A 32 14.80 -28.09 -40.74
C GLN A 32 14.72 -27.35 -39.40
N SER A 33 15.85 -27.41 -38.70
CA SER A 33 16.15 -26.76 -37.43
C SER A 33 16.19 -25.24 -37.59
N SER A 34 15.39 -24.52 -36.81
CA SER A 34 15.70 -23.13 -36.43
C SER A 34 15.38 -22.92 -34.95
N THR A 35 16.39 -23.12 -34.11
CA THR A 35 16.42 -22.69 -32.71
C THR A 35 16.31 -21.17 -32.63
N THR A 36 15.16 -20.68 -32.18
CA THR A 36 15.04 -19.36 -31.54
C THR A 36 14.84 -19.57 -30.05
N LYS A 37 15.96 -19.49 -29.31
CA LYS A 37 15.94 -19.37 -27.84
C LYS A 37 15.39 -17.99 -27.50
N SER A 38 14.13 -17.93 -27.08
CA SER A 38 13.56 -16.74 -26.42
C SER A 38 14.22 -16.57 -25.06
N ALA A 39 15.24 -15.71 -25.00
CA ALA A 39 15.81 -15.26 -23.74
C ALA A 39 14.80 -14.34 -23.05
N ALA A 40 14.13 -14.86 -22.02
CA ALA A 40 13.37 -14.05 -21.09
C ALA A 40 14.36 -13.16 -20.33
N SER A 41 14.33 -11.86 -20.60
CA SER A 41 15.09 -10.86 -19.85
C SER A 41 14.46 -10.68 -18.47
N SER A 42 14.95 -11.43 -17.48
CA SER A 42 14.75 -11.10 -16.08
C SER A 42 15.52 -9.80 -15.80
N ALA A 43 14.80 -8.68 -15.76
CA ALA A 43 15.33 -7.44 -15.23
C ALA A 43 15.56 -7.63 -13.72
N THR A 44 16.77 -8.02 -13.36
CA THR A 44 17.25 -8.04 -11.98
C THR A 44 17.25 -6.61 -11.47
N SER A 45 16.23 -6.26 -10.68
CA SER A 45 16.20 -5.02 -9.91
C SER A 45 17.25 -5.16 -8.81
N THR A 46 18.29 -4.32 -8.89
CA THR A 46 19.34 -4.24 -7.88
C THR A 46 18.72 -3.84 -6.55
N SER A 47 18.51 -4.78 -5.63
CA SER A 47 18.00 -4.50 -4.29
C SER A 47 19.09 -3.84 -3.45
N THR A 48 19.06 -2.52 -3.35
CA THR A 48 19.83 -1.74 -2.38
C THR A 48 19.31 -2.08 -0.98
N THR A 49 20.07 -2.88 -0.24
CA THR A 49 19.77 -3.22 1.15
C THR A 49 20.49 -2.24 2.06
N GLU A 50 19.75 -1.44 2.81
CA GLU A 50 20.31 -0.57 3.85
C GLU A 50 20.39 -1.32 5.18
N THR A 51 21.27 -0.85 6.07
CA THR A 51 21.26 -1.27 7.48
C THR A 51 20.75 -0.10 8.31
N ALA A 52 19.76 -0.35 9.17
CA ALA A 52 19.26 0.65 10.11
C ALA A 52 19.07 -0.01 11.48
N GLN A 53 19.62 0.60 12.52
CA GLN A 53 19.56 0.07 13.88
C GLN A 53 18.48 0.77 14.71
N THR A 54 18.16 2.01 14.38
CA THR A 54 17.17 2.82 15.11
C THR A 54 16.20 3.53 14.18
N ASN A 55 15.04 3.92 14.71
CA ASN A 55 14.12 4.82 14.01
C ASN A 55 14.77 6.18 13.69
N GLY A 56 15.76 6.62 14.47
CA GLY A 56 16.51 7.85 14.20
C GLY A 56 17.35 7.76 12.93
N ASP A 57 17.94 6.60 12.64
CA ASP A 57 18.70 6.36 11.41
C ASP A 57 17.76 6.45 10.20
N LEU A 58 16.58 5.82 10.29
CA LEU A 58 15.57 5.83 9.24
C LEU A 58 15.03 7.24 8.96
N ALA A 59 14.79 8.02 10.01
CA ALA A 59 14.30 9.40 9.87
C ALA A 59 15.25 10.32 9.10
N ASN A 60 16.56 10.02 9.17
CA ASN A 60 17.63 10.79 8.54
C ASN A 60 18.10 10.19 7.21
N LEU A 61 17.58 9.04 6.79
CA LEU A 61 17.93 8.42 5.52
C LEU A 61 17.46 9.32 4.36
N PRO A 62 18.37 9.90 3.55
CA PRO A 62 17.98 10.80 2.49
C PRO A 62 17.25 10.04 1.38
N PHE A 63 16.16 10.62 0.89
CA PHE A 63 15.50 10.12 -0.30
C PHE A 63 16.30 10.50 -1.55
N ASP A 64 16.55 9.51 -2.39
CA ASP A 64 17.16 9.65 -3.71
C ASP A 64 16.28 8.89 -4.71
N LEU A 65 15.69 9.60 -5.67
CA LEU A 65 14.81 9.00 -6.66
C LEU A 65 15.53 7.98 -7.56
N THR A 66 16.82 8.18 -7.83
CA THR A 66 17.61 7.27 -8.66
C THR A 66 17.87 5.95 -7.94
N LYS A 67 18.05 6.01 -6.61
CA LYS A 67 18.30 4.85 -5.76
C LYS A 67 17.01 4.15 -5.33
N TYR A 68 15.95 4.92 -5.10
CA TYR A 68 14.67 4.46 -4.56
C TYR A 68 13.50 4.89 -5.47
N PRO A 69 13.46 4.45 -6.75
CA PRO A 69 12.48 4.92 -7.73
C PRO A 69 11.03 4.58 -7.35
N GLN A 70 10.85 3.55 -6.51
CA GLN A 70 9.55 3.13 -5.98
C GLN A 70 9.26 3.68 -4.58
N ASN A 71 10.05 4.65 -4.11
CA ASN A 71 9.82 5.37 -2.86
C ASN A 71 9.86 4.46 -1.61
N TYR A 72 10.64 3.38 -1.67
CA TYR A 72 10.97 2.51 -0.55
C TYR A 72 12.39 1.93 -0.71
N THR A 73 12.93 1.37 0.38
CA THR A 73 14.13 0.52 0.37
C THR A 73 13.97 -0.65 1.33
N THR A 74 14.71 -1.74 1.10
CA THR A 74 14.75 -2.88 2.03
C THR A 74 15.84 -2.67 3.08
N LEU A 75 15.56 -3.13 4.30
CA LEU A 75 16.45 -3.00 5.44
C LEU A 75 16.91 -4.37 5.92
N ASN A 76 18.12 -4.45 6.49
CA ASN A 76 18.59 -5.59 7.29
C ASN A 76 18.37 -6.93 6.59
N GLN A 77 18.81 -7.03 5.32
CA GLN A 77 18.67 -8.23 4.48
C GLN A 77 17.21 -8.70 4.34
N ASN A 78 16.28 -7.75 4.41
CA ASN A 78 14.83 -7.96 4.38
C ASN A 78 14.29 -8.82 5.54
N VAL A 79 15.07 -8.97 6.62
CA VAL A 79 14.70 -9.74 7.82
C VAL A 79 14.00 -8.81 8.82
N PRO A 80 12.72 -9.06 9.17
CA PRO A 80 11.98 -8.22 10.09
C PRO A 80 12.39 -8.48 11.54
N ILE A 81 12.43 -7.42 12.34
CA ILE A 81 12.58 -7.49 13.80
C ILE A 81 11.37 -6.77 14.40
N PHE A 82 10.35 -7.54 14.79
CA PHE A 82 9.16 -7.00 15.46
C PHE A 82 9.50 -6.40 16.82
N VAL A 83 8.85 -5.29 17.16
CA VAL A 83 9.10 -4.52 18.39
C VAL A 83 7.89 -4.50 19.31
N ASN A 84 8.11 -3.98 20.52
CA ASN A 84 7.10 -3.85 21.58
C ASN A 84 6.40 -5.19 21.89
N GLY A 85 5.19 -5.14 22.47
CA GLY A 85 4.40 -6.33 22.80
C GLY A 85 4.09 -7.23 21.61
N PHE A 86 4.14 -6.70 20.38
CA PHE A 86 3.84 -7.47 19.19
C PHE A 86 4.88 -8.56 18.91
N LYS A 87 6.15 -8.36 19.31
CA LYS A 87 7.18 -9.40 19.23
C LYS A 87 6.74 -10.69 19.92
N GLN A 88 6.16 -10.58 21.10
CA GLN A 88 5.66 -11.72 21.88
C GLN A 88 4.43 -12.33 21.21
N THR A 89 3.53 -11.51 20.66
CA THR A 89 2.37 -11.99 19.88
C THR A 89 2.81 -12.84 18.69
N VAL A 90 3.79 -12.37 17.91
CA VAL A 90 4.32 -13.11 16.75
C VAL A 90 4.97 -14.42 17.20
N ALA A 91 5.83 -14.40 18.22
CA ALA A 91 6.47 -15.61 18.74
C ALA A 91 5.45 -16.64 19.25
N ALA A 92 4.41 -16.18 19.94
CA ALA A 92 3.33 -17.05 20.41
C ALA A 92 2.51 -17.63 19.25
N ALA A 93 2.17 -16.81 18.26
CA ALA A 93 1.45 -17.24 17.06
C ALA A 93 2.24 -18.28 16.25
N GLN A 94 3.54 -18.07 16.06
CA GLN A 94 4.46 -19.00 15.38
C GLN A 94 4.58 -20.33 16.14
N LYS A 95 4.74 -20.30 17.47
CA LYS A 95 4.79 -21.51 18.30
C LYS A 95 3.49 -22.31 18.24
N ALA A 96 2.35 -21.62 18.32
CA ALA A 96 1.04 -22.25 18.33
C ALA A 96 0.50 -22.56 16.92
N LYS A 97 1.18 -22.10 15.86
CA LYS A 97 0.72 -22.13 14.47
C LYS A 97 -0.73 -21.63 14.33
N THR A 98 -1.05 -20.58 15.07
CA THR A 98 -2.43 -20.09 15.20
C THR A 98 -2.72 -19.01 14.18
N THR A 99 -3.83 -19.18 13.45
CA THR A 99 -4.25 -18.32 12.32
C THR A 99 -5.42 -17.39 12.68
N ARG A 100 -5.46 -16.90 13.92
CA ARG A 100 -6.52 -15.97 14.32
C ARG A 100 -6.12 -14.56 13.95
N ALA A 101 -7.01 -13.88 13.22
CA ALA A 101 -6.81 -12.49 12.91
C ALA A 101 -6.83 -11.65 14.18
N GLN A 102 -5.89 -10.71 14.26
CA GLN A 102 -5.78 -9.77 15.37
C GLN A 102 -5.29 -8.45 14.78
N THR A 103 -5.86 -7.34 15.21
CA THR A 103 -5.38 -6.01 14.82
C THR A 103 -5.32 -5.15 16.06
N TYR A 104 -4.19 -4.49 16.25
CA TYR A 104 -3.94 -3.54 17.31
C TYR A 104 -3.52 -2.21 16.70
N PHE A 105 -4.33 -1.19 16.95
CA PHE A 105 -4.02 0.18 16.62
C PHE A 105 -3.55 0.88 17.89
N GLU A 106 -2.32 1.39 17.89
CA GLU A 106 -1.92 2.29 18.97
C GLU A 106 -2.77 3.58 18.89
N GLY A 107 -3.12 4.11 20.06
CA GLY A 107 -3.79 5.39 20.16
C GLY A 107 -2.93 6.53 19.61
N LEU A 108 -3.52 7.71 19.46
CA LEU A 108 -2.74 8.88 19.10
C LEU A 108 -1.83 9.28 20.27
N ASP A 109 -0.65 9.81 19.97
CA ASP A 109 0.23 10.35 21.01
C ASP A 109 -0.24 11.72 21.53
N ASP A 110 0.54 12.31 22.44
CA ASP A 110 0.22 13.61 23.04
C ASP A 110 0.17 14.77 22.04
N LEU A 111 0.77 14.61 20.86
CA LEU A 111 0.70 15.56 19.75
C LEU A 111 -0.41 15.20 18.76
N GLY A 112 -1.22 14.18 19.04
CA GLY A 112 -2.30 13.72 18.17
C GLY A 112 -1.81 13.01 16.92
N ARG A 113 -0.59 12.47 16.95
CA ARG A 113 0.02 11.76 15.82
C ARG A 113 -0.34 10.28 15.87
N THR A 114 -0.61 9.73 14.70
CA THR A 114 -0.84 8.29 14.51
C THR A 114 0.40 7.49 14.90
N GLN A 115 0.22 6.49 15.76
CA GLN A 115 1.29 5.62 16.23
C GLN A 115 1.25 4.26 15.51
N SER A 116 1.92 3.25 16.05
CA SER A 116 2.13 1.99 15.33
C SER A 116 0.84 1.19 15.16
N VAL A 117 0.75 0.43 14.07
CA VAL A 117 -0.30 -0.57 13.86
C VAL A 117 0.35 -1.93 13.72
N SER A 118 -0.18 -2.92 14.44
CA SER A 118 0.30 -4.30 14.37
C SER A 118 -0.87 -5.24 14.14
N ALA A 119 -0.70 -6.22 13.25
CA ALA A 119 -1.77 -7.14 12.91
C ALA A 119 -1.27 -8.55 12.57
N ILE A 120 -2.04 -9.55 12.95
CA ILE A 120 -2.01 -10.89 12.34
C ILE A 120 -3.10 -10.90 11.27
N VAL A 121 -2.70 -10.83 10.00
CA VAL A 121 -3.60 -10.80 8.85
C VAL A 121 -3.79 -12.21 8.33
N THR A 122 -5.04 -12.64 8.18
CA THR A 122 -5.40 -13.95 7.64
C THR A 122 -6.01 -13.82 6.25
N TYR A 123 -6.02 -14.90 5.49
CA TYR A 123 -6.71 -14.92 4.19
C TYR A 123 -8.18 -14.53 4.33
N SER A 124 -8.89 -15.02 5.35
CA SER A 124 -10.30 -14.69 5.56
C SER A 124 -10.55 -13.18 5.74
N ILE A 125 -9.73 -12.50 6.55
CA ILE A 125 -9.84 -11.04 6.73
C ILE A 125 -9.49 -10.31 5.44
N MET A 126 -8.38 -10.67 4.79
CA MET A 126 -7.98 -10.05 3.52
C MET A 126 -9.07 -10.22 2.45
N HIS A 127 -9.58 -11.44 2.27
CA HIS A 127 -10.59 -11.78 1.28
C HIS A 127 -11.90 -11.03 1.52
N SER A 128 -12.39 -10.97 2.76
CA SER A 128 -13.62 -10.22 3.11
C SER A 128 -13.48 -8.70 2.92
N HIS A 129 -12.27 -8.17 2.76
CA HIS A 129 -12.00 -6.75 2.46
C HIS A 129 -11.57 -6.52 1.01
N ALA A 130 -11.50 -7.56 0.17
CA ALA A 130 -11.22 -7.41 -1.24
C ALA A 130 -12.29 -6.54 -1.92
N SER A 131 -11.90 -5.69 -2.88
CA SER A 131 -12.82 -4.77 -3.55
C SER A 131 -13.92 -5.48 -4.35
N SER A 132 -13.68 -6.73 -4.76
CA SER A 132 -14.67 -7.61 -5.39
C SER A 132 -15.70 -8.15 -4.41
N VAL A 133 -15.40 -8.15 -3.11
CA VAL A 133 -16.26 -8.70 -2.03
C VAL A 133 -16.96 -7.58 -1.28
N ARG A 134 -16.24 -6.51 -0.94
CA ARG A 134 -16.79 -5.40 -0.17
C ARG A 134 -16.23 -4.07 -0.65
N LYS A 135 -17.15 -3.15 -0.95
CA LYS A 135 -16.82 -1.76 -1.25
C LYS A 135 -16.13 -1.12 -0.04
N ARG A 136 -14.98 -0.51 -0.28
CA ARG A 136 -14.28 0.28 0.73
C ARG A 136 -15.16 1.46 1.17
N PRO A 137 -15.38 1.66 2.49
CA PRO A 137 -16.10 2.82 2.98
C PRO A 137 -15.31 4.11 2.72
N ALA A 138 -16.04 5.23 2.59
CA ALA A 138 -15.41 6.54 2.59
C ALA A 138 -14.79 6.83 3.97
N PHE A 139 -13.78 7.70 4.00
CA PHE A 139 -13.27 8.22 5.26
C PHE A 139 -14.38 8.99 6.00
N PRO A 140 -14.63 8.69 7.28
CA PRO A 140 -15.45 9.56 8.13
C PRO A 140 -14.94 11.01 8.09
N LYS A 141 -15.85 11.98 8.22
CA LYS A 141 -15.48 13.41 8.31
C LYS A 141 -14.59 13.72 9.53
N THR A 142 -14.65 12.86 10.54
CA THR A 142 -13.85 12.92 11.77
C THR A 142 -12.44 12.39 11.58
N THR A 143 -12.17 11.62 10.52
CA THR A 143 -10.81 11.15 10.21
C THR A 143 -9.99 12.32 9.73
N LYS A 144 -9.20 12.90 10.63
CA LYS A 144 -8.35 14.07 10.41
C LYS A 144 -7.01 13.83 11.09
N VAL A 145 -5.92 13.98 10.35
CA VAL A 145 -4.58 13.55 10.79
C VAL A 145 -3.69 14.74 11.14
N ALA A 146 -2.67 14.48 11.94
CA ALA A 146 -1.64 15.46 12.25
C ALA A 146 -0.99 16.03 10.96
N GLY A 147 -0.78 17.34 10.93
CA GLY A 147 -0.21 18.06 9.79
C GLY A 147 -1.16 18.28 8.60
N GLU A 148 -2.41 17.79 8.63
CA GLU A 148 -3.35 17.95 7.50
C GLU A 148 -3.75 19.41 7.24
N TYR A 149 -3.78 20.23 8.30
CA TYR A 149 -4.23 21.62 8.25
C TYR A 149 -3.13 22.55 8.74
N ALA A 150 -2.90 23.64 7.99
CA ALA A 150 -1.96 24.70 8.37
C ALA A 150 -2.39 25.42 9.67
N ASP A 151 -3.70 25.50 9.91
CA ASP A 151 -4.33 26.03 11.13
C ASP A 151 -4.79 24.90 12.08
N GLY A 152 -4.17 23.72 11.98
CA GLY A 152 -4.55 22.53 12.72
C GLY A 152 -4.42 22.71 14.24
N VAL A 153 -5.47 22.34 14.97
CA VAL A 153 -5.46 22.24 16.44
C VAL A 153 -5.92 20.85 16.86
N TYR A 154 -5.12 20.18 17.68
CA TYR A 154 -5.45 18.88 18.24
C TYR A 154 -6.23 19.03 19.55
N ASN A 155 -7.39 18.37 19.64
CA ASN A 155 -8.15 18.26 20.87
C ASN A 155 -7.89 16.87 21.49
N LYS A 156 -7.10 16.84 22.56
CA LYS A 156 -6.73 15.61 23.27
C LYS A 156 -7.93 14.86 23.86
N ASN A 157 -8.94 15.57 24.36
CA ASN A 157 -10.12 14.94 24.96
C ASN A 157 -10.99 14.23 23.91
N LEU A 158 -11.08 14.80 22.71
CA LEU A 158 -11.82 14.20 21.60
C LEU A 158 -10.97 13.27 20.74
N GLN A 159 -9.65 13.24 20.95
CA GLN A 159 -8.69 12.53 20.09
C GLN A 159 -8.85 12.91 18.62
N GLN A 160 -9.08 14.20 18.34
CA GLN A 160 -9.43 14.70 17.02
C GLN A 160 -8.72 16.00 16.66
N TRP A 161 -8.36 16.12 15.38
CA TRP A 161 -7.84 17.34 14.78
C TRP A 161 -8.97 18.22 14.23
N PHE A 162 -8.82 19.53 14.40
CA PHE A 162 -9.68 20.55 13.82
C PHE A 162 -8.84 21.52 12.99
N GLY A 163 -9.42 22.07 11.93
CA GLY A 163 -8.73 22.99 11.02
C GLY A 163 -9.59 23.29 9.80
N ARG A 164 -9.31 24.41 9.14
CA ARG A 164 -10.04 24.89 7.95
C ARG A 164 -9.12 25.03 6.73
N SER A 165 -7.84 25.33 6.95
CA SER A 165 -6.84 25.56 5.91
C SER A 165 -6.09 24.28 5.60
N ASN A 166 -6.61 23.47 4.67
CA ASN A 166 -5.99 22.20 4.30
C ASN A 166 -4.66 22.42 3.57
N ASN A 167 -3.61 21.69 3.98
CA ASN A 167 -2.30 21.75 3.32
C ASN A 167 -2.29 21.08 1.94
N ASN A 168 -3.18 20.11 1.70
CA ASN A 168 -3.22 19.32 0.49
C ASN A 168 -3.85 20.08 -0.68
N ARG A 169 -3.21 19.99 -1.84
CA ARG A 169 -3.71 20.54 -3.10
C ARG A 169 -3.17 19.74 -4.27
N MET A 170 -3.79 19.90 -5.44
CA MET A 170 -3.23 19.34 -6.68
C MET A 170 -1.92 20.03 -7.02
N VAL A 171 -0.93 19.24 -7.42
CA VAL A 171 0.38 19.68 -7.90
C VAL A 171 0.62 19.17 -9.31
N GLN A 172 1.45 19.89 -10.06
CA GLN A 172 2.00 19.45 -11.34
C GLN A 172 3.50 19.25 -11.13
N LEU A 173 3.97 18.04 -11.35
CA LEU A 173 5.35 17.61 -11.20
C LEU A 173 5.76 16.82 -12.46
N ASN A 174 7.06 16.57 -12.63
CA ASN A 174 7.52 15.70 -13.71
C ASN A 174 6.91 14.30 -13.56
N GLY A 175 6.15 13.85 -14.57
CA GLY A 175 5.49 12.55 -14.58
C GLY A 175 4.30 12.40 -13.60
N TYR A 176 3.85 13.47 -12.94
CA TYR A 176 2.75 13.38 -11.98
C TYR A 176 1.87 14.63 -11.93
N ARG A 177 0.55 14.44 -11.98
CA ARG A 177 -0.46 15.48 -11.71
C ARG A 177 -1.54 14.93 -10.80
N GLY A 178 -1.73 15.55 -9.64
CA GLY A 178 -2.74 15.10 -8.66
C GLY A 178 -2.52 15.71 -7.28
N TYR A 179 -3.36 15.31 -6.31
CA TYR A 179 -3.22 15.74 -4.92
C TYR A 179 -1.95 15.17 -4.30
N LEU A 180 -1.11 16.05 -3.73
CA LEU A 180 0.16 15.65 -3.11
C LEU A 180 -0.02 14.59 -2.02
N TYR A 181 -0.97 14.82 -1.11
CA TYR A 181 -1.16 13.97 0.06
C TYR A 181 -2.35 13.02 -0.08
N ASN A 182 -2.25 11.89 0.61
CA ASN A 182 -3.30 10.94 0.89
C ASN A 182 -3.42 10.81 2.42
N LYS A 183 -4.61 10.41 2.89
CA LYS A 183 -4.72 9.73 4.18
C LYS A 183 -4.21 8.31 3.96
N SER A 184 -2.89 8.14 4.02
CA SER A 184 -2.24 6.86 3.73
C SER A 184 -2.38 5.95 4.93
N HIS A 185 -2.79 4.70 4.69
CA HIS A 185 -3.01 3.75 5.78
C HIS A 185 -1.70 3.15 6.26
N LEU A 186 -1.65 2.84 7.55
CA LEU A 186 -0.65 1.92 8.09
C LEU A 186 -1.05 0.48 7.77
N LEU A 187 -2.28 0.09 8.12
CA LEU A 187 -2.88 -1.16 7.66
C LEU A 187 -3.95 -0.86 6.61
N ALA A 188 -3.74 -1.33 5.37
CA ALA A 188 -4.68 -1.09 4.28
C ALA A 188 -6.07 -1.66 4.55
N TRP A 189 -7.11 -1.04 3.98
CA TRP A 189 -8.48 -1.59 3.96
C TRP A 189 -8.49 -3.06 3.53
N SER A 190 -7.78 -3.38 2.45
CA SER A 190 -7.70 -4.71 1.85
C SER A 190 -6.99 -5.74 2.72
N LEU A 191 -6.33 -5.33 3.80
CA LEU A 191 -5.73 -6.18 4.82
C LEU A 191 -6.50 -6.18 6.14
N GLY A 192 -7.67 -5.52 6.20
CA GLY A 192 -8.52 -5.44 7.38
C GLY A 192 -8.34 -4.19 8.24
N GLY A 193 -7.63 -3.17 7.75
CA GLY A 193 -7.51 -1.89 8.45
C GLY A 193 -8.78 -1.04 8.36
N ASP A 194 -9.00 -0.20 9.37
CA ASP A 194 -10.14 0.72 9.41
C ASP A 194 -9.82 2.09 8.80
N MET A 195 -10.85 2.93 8.67
CA MET A 195 -10.74 4.29 8.11
C MET A 195 -10.53 5.36 9.18
N GLN A 196 -10.09 5.02 10.39
CA GLN A 196 -10.01 5.95 11.52
C GLN A 196 -8.64 6.63 11.60
N THR A 197 -8.56 7.75 12.32
CA THR A 197 -7.35 8.58 12.42
C THR A 197 -6.13 7.77 12.90
N HIS A 198 -6.31 6.85 13.85
CA HIS A 198 -5.23 5.99 14.38
C HIS A 198 -4.64 5.00 13.37
N ASN A 199 -5.20 4.89 12.17
CA ASN A 199 -4.70 4.00 11.13
C ASN A 199 -4.20 4.75 9.89
N VAL A 200 -4.21 6.08 9.89
CA VAL A 200 -3.76 6.87 8.74
C VAL A 200 -2.83 8.00 9.11
N ILE A 201 -1.89 8.30 8.23
CA ILE A 201 -0.99 9.46 8.30
C ILE A 201 -1.22 10.40 7.12
N LEU A 202 -0.71 11.63 7.23
CA LEU A 202 -0.54 12.50 6.07
C LEU A 202 0.66 11.99 5.24
N GLY A 203 0.38 11.06 4.32
CA GLY A 203 1.39 10.46 3.44
C GLY A 203 1.35 11.10 2.06
N THR A 204 2.49 11.28 1.39
CA THR A 204 2.51 11.68 -0.03
C THR A 204 1.87 10.59 -0.90
N ARG A 205 1.51 10.95 -2.15
CA ARG A 205 1.05 9.97 -3.13
C ARG A 205 2.11 8.90 -3.38
N ALA A 206 3.38 9.29 -3.51
CA ALA A 206 4.48 8.35 -3.69
C ALA A 206 4.73 7.47 -2.44
N GLN A 207 4.55 7.99 -1.23
CA GLN A 207 4.59 7.18 0.00
C GLN A 207 3.49 6.12 -0.01
N ASN A 208 2.30 6.49 -0.45
CA ASN A 208 1.16 5.58 -0.46
C ASN A 208 1.30 4.47 -1.52
N VAL A 209 1.71 4.81 -2.75
CA VAL A 209 1.65 3.86 -3.89
C VAL A 209 2.88 3.85 -4.81
N GLY A 210 3.96 4.55 -4.47
CA GLY A 210 5.13 4.72 -5.34
C GLY A 210 4.76 5.36 -6.66
N THR A 211 5.21 4.77 -7.77
CA THR A 211 4.82 5.20 -9.13
C THR A 211 3.42 4.76 -9.54
N ASN A 212 2.71 4.01 -8.68
CA ASN A 212 1.41 3.39 -8.97
C ASN A 212 1.46 2.39 -10.15
N ASP A 213 2.62 1.81 -10.41
CA ASP A 213 2.77 0.68 -11.35
C ASP A 213 2.31 -0.61 -10.68
N GLN A 214 1.27 -1.24 -11.22
CA GLN A 214 0.73 -2.49 -10.69
C GLN A 214 1.70 -3.68 -10.85
N ARG A 215 2.63 -3.61 -11.81
CA ARG A 215 3.64 -4.65 -12.05
C ARG A 215 4.87 -4.47 -11.16
N ASN A 216 5.11 -3.25 -10.69
CA ASN A 216 6.21 -2.90 -9.81
C ASN A 216 5.70 -1.96 -8.70
N PRO A 217 4.93 -2.49 -7.73
CA PRO A 217 4.31 -1.65 -6.72
C PRO A 217 5.37 -1.01 -5.83
N GLY A 218 5.18 0.28 -5.55
CA GLY A 218 6.02 1.05 -4.63
C GLY A 218 5.25 1.57 -3.43
N GLY A 219 5.93 2.37 -2.61
CA GLY A 219 5.33 2.91 -1.39
C GLY A 219 4.83 1.82 -0.43
N MET A 220 3.77 2.11 0.31
CA MET A 220 3.06 1.14 1.13
C MET A 220 2.47 -0.01 0.29
N ALA A 221 1.98 0.30 -0.92
CA ALA A 221 1.37 -0.68 -1.80
C ALA A 221 2.27 -1.88 -2.15
N TYR A 222 3.61 -1.74 -2.05
CA TYR A 222 4.57 -2.84 -2.20
C TYR A 222 4.29 -3.98 -1.21
N THR A 223 4.46 -3.70 0.08
CA THR A 223 4.31 -4.72 1.15
C THR A 223 2.87 -5.22 1.28
N GLU A 224 1.90 -4.34 1.01
CA GLU A 224 0.50 -4.74 0.99
C GLU A 224 0.20 -5.73 -0.14
N THR A 225 0.77 -5.51 -1.33
CA THR A 225 0.58 -6.40 -2.50
C THR A 225 1.25 -7.74 -2.26
N LEU A 226 2.47 -7.74 -1.72
CA LEU A 226 3.16 -8.97 -1.31
C LEU A 226 2.31 -9.79 -0.33
N THR A 227 1.74 -9.13 0.68
CA THR A 227 0.91 -9.79 1.70
C THR A 227 -0.38 -10.37 1.09
N ARG A 228 -1.06 -9.61 0.22
CA ARG A 228 -2.27 -10.10 -0.45
C ARG A 228 -1.98 -11.31 -1.33
N ASN A 229 -0.89 -11.26 -2.10
CA ASN A 229 -0.49 -12.35 -2.98
C ASN A 229 -0.13 -13.61 -2.17
N TYR A 230 0.61 -13.44 -1.07
CA TYR A 230 1.00 -14.54 -0.20
C TYR A 230 -0.22 -15.24 0.42
N LEU A 231 -1.13 -14.48 1.05
CA LEU A 231 -2.32 -15.05 1.67
C LEU A 231 -3.27 -15.69 0.66
N SER A 232 -3.29 -15.19 -0.59
CA SER A 232 -4.10 -15.79 -1.65
C SER A 232 -3.60 -17.19 -2.05
N SER A 233 -2.28 -17.42 -2.00
CA SER A 233 -1.66 -18.73 -2.28
C SER A 233 -1.48 -19.62 -1.06
N HIS A 234 -1.53 -19.06 0.16
CA HIS A 234 -1.34 -19.76 1.44
C HIS A 234 -2.51 -19.44 2.38
N GLN A 235 -3.70 -19.96 2.04
CA GLN A 235 -4.95 -19.57 2.71
C GLN A 235 -5.07 -20.09 4.15
N ASP A 236 -4.27 -21.11 4.49
CA ASP A 236 -4.13 -21.72 5.80
C ASP A 236 -3.04 -21.08 6.67
N ASP A 237 -2.36 -20.03 6.16
CA ASP A 237 -1.37 -19.26 6.90
C ASP A 237 -1.94 -17.89 7.36
N ALA A 238 -1.14 -17.17 8.14
CA ALA A 238 -1.35 -15.79 8.53
C ALA A 238 -0.04 -15.02 8.39
N VAL A 239 -0.14 -13.69 8.34
CA VAL A 239 0.99 -12.78 8.20
C VAL A 239 1.01 -11.81 9.37
N ALA A 240 2.09 -11.81 10.14
CA ALA A 240 2.42 -10.72 11.04
C ALA A 240 2.81 -9.49 10.22
N TYR A 241 2.14 -8.36 10.48
CA TYR A 241 2.28 -7.12 9.75
C TYR A 241 2.34 -5.96 10.76
N GLN A 242 3.46 -5.25 10.85
CA GLN A 242 3.64 -4.12 11.75
C GLN A 242 4.13 -2.90 10.97
N VAL A 243 3.52 -1.75 11.21
CA VAL A 243 3.88 -0.47 10.60
C VAL A 243 4.09 0.57 11.67
N ILE A 244 5.25 1.23 11.60
CA ILE A 244 5.71 2.21 12.59
C ILE A 244 5.98 3.52 11.84
N PRO A 245 5.12 4.55 11.98
CA PRO A 245 5.45 5.89 11.51
C PRO A 245 6.61 6.45 12.31
N VAL A 246 7.58 7.06 11.62
CA VAL A 246 8.78 7.61 12.27
C VAL A 246 8.76 9.13 12.16
N TYR A 247 8.78 9.80 13.30
CA TYR A 247 8.77 11.26 13.45
C TYR A 247 10.10 11.76 14.02
N VAL A 248 10.49 13.00 13.69
CA VAL A 248 11.62 13.68 14.36
C VAL A 248 11.08 14.75 15.32
N GLY A 249 11.41 14.63 16.60
CA GLY A 249 11.00 15.60 17.62
C GLY A 249 9.47 15.82 17.64
N GLN A 250 9.07 17.09 17.48
CA GLN A 250 7.66 17.52 17.48
C GLN A 250 7.04 17.58 16.07
N GLU A 251 7.67 16.98 15.07
CA GLU A 251 7.09 16.91 13.73
C GLU A 251 5.72 16.21 13.75
N LEU A 252 4.76 16.81 13.05
CA LEU A 252 3.39 16.30 12.93
C LEU A 252 3.23 15.31 11.77
N VAL A 253 4.11 15.38 10.77
CA VAL A 253 4.13 14.48 9.62
C VAL A 253 5.33 13.55 9.76
N PRO A 254 5.16 12.23 9.61
CA PRO A 254 6.29 11.32 9.75
C PRO A 254 7.22 11.44 8.54
N ARG A 255 8.52 11.20 8.74
CA ARG A 255 9.54 11.10 7.69
C ARG A 255 9.34 9.90 6.77
N GLY A 256 8.64 8.89 7.26
CA GLY A 256 8.33 7.67 6.56
C GLY A 256 7.69 6.65 7.48
N THR A 257 7.51 5.44 6.98
CA THR A 257 6.99 4.30 7.73
C THR A 257 7.95 3.12 7.63
N HIS A 258 8.23 2.51 8.78
CA HIS A 258 8.95 1.25 8.85
C HIS A 258 7.94 0.10 8.85
N VAL A 259 8.00 -0.75 7.84
CA VAL A 259 7.06 -1.84 7.60
C VAL A 259 7.74 -3.19 7.76
N LEU A 260 7.20 -4.01 8.65
CA LEU A 260 7.70 -5.33 9.00
C LEU A 260 6.63 -6.36 8.67
N VAL A 261 6.99 -7.38 7.89
CA VAL A 261 6.07 -8.41 7.42
C VAL A 261 6.70 -9.78 7.60
N GLN A 262 5.97 -10.76 8.12
CA GLN A 262 6.45 -12.14 8.20
C GLN A 262 5.29 -13.13 8.21
N SER A 263 5.42 -14.25 7.50
CA SER A 263 4.51 -15.39 7.65
C SER A 263 4.60 -15.99 9.07
N ILE A 264 3.47 -16.49 9.56
CA ILE A 264 3.40 -17.19 10.85
C ILE A 264 3.86 -18.64 10.72
N ASN A 265 3.42 -19.38 9.70
CA ASN A 265 3.79 -20.79 9.57
C ASN A 265 5.12 -21.00 8.85
N ASN A 266 5.52 -20.06 7.97
CA ASN A 266 6.72 -20.15 7.13
C ASN A 266 7.58 -18.86 7.18
N PRO A 267 8.12 -18.47 8.36
CA PRO A 267 8.74 -17.16 8.56
C PRO A 267 9.89 -16.81 7.62
N SER A 268 10.68 -17.80 7.18
CA SER A 268 11.81 -17.61 6.27
C SER A 268 11.42 -17.58 4.78
N GLN A 269 10.23 -18.06 4.42
CA GLN A 269 9.76 -18.09 3.03
C GLN A 269 9.05 -16.80 2.63
N PHE A 270 8.42 -16.13 3.59
CA PHE A 270 7.74 -14.86 3.35
C PHE A 270 8.05 -13.88 4.49
N GLN A 271 8.90 -12.91 4.18
CA GLN A 271 9.27 -11.85 5.09
C GLN A 271 9.62 -10.57 4.33
N ALA A 272 9.40 -9.42 4.97
CA ALA A 272 9.85 -8.15 4.47
C ALA A 272 10.22 -7.20 5.62
N ASN A 273 11.25 -6.39 5.39
CA ASN A 273 11.66 -5.31 6.28
C ASN A 273 11.95 -4.09 5.40
N VAL A 274 11.04 -3.12 5.41
CA VAL A 274 10.98 -2.06 4.40
C VAL A 274 10.86 -0.70 5.06
N TRP A 275 11.67 0.24 4.61
CA TRP A 275 11.48 1.66 4.86
C TRP A 275 10.76 2.30 3.69
N VAL A 276 9.62 2.94 3.95
CA VAL A 276 8.85 3.68 2.95
C VAL A 276 8.99 5.17 3.23
N PHE A 277 9.57 5.91 2.30
CA PHE A 277 9.83 7.34 2.47
C PHE A 277 8.54 8.15 2.39
N ASN A 278 8.33 9.12 3.27
CA ASN A 278 7.23 10.08 3.13
C ASN A 278 7.62 11.29 2.29
N THR A 279 8.05 11.02 1.06
CA THR A 279 8.62 12.01 0.14
C THR A 279 7.86 12.04 -1.18
N GLN A 280 8.00 13.11 -1.94
CA GLN A 280 7.53 13.22 -3.32
C GLN A 280 8.62 13.95 -4.11
N SER A 281 9.11 13.35 -5.20
CA SER A 281 10.12 14.01 -6.04
C SER A 281 9.62 15.38 -6.52
N GLY A 282 10.49 16.39 -6.47
CA GLY A 282 10.15 17.77 -6.81
C GLY A 282 9.40 18.55 -5.71
N VAL A 283 9.30 18.00 -4.49
CA VAL A 283 8.61 18.66 -3.37
C VAL A 283 9.47 18.66 -2.11
N THR A 284 9.55 19.81 -1.46
CA THR A 284 10.09 19.94 -0.10
C THR A 284 8.94 20.07 0.89
N ILE A 285 8.82 19.08 1.79
CA ILE A 285 7.78 19.03 2.84
C ILE A 285 8.31 19.66 4.11
N ASN A 286 7.51 20.52 4.73
CA ASN A 286 7.70 20.94 6.11
C ASN A 286 7.02 19.93 7.04
N TYR A 287 7.81 18.97 7.56
CA TYR A 287 7.29 17.91 8.41
C TYR A 287 6.72 18.39 9.76
N ASN A 288 7.04 19.62 10.18
CA ASN A 288 6.48 20.20 11.40
C ASN A 288 4.98 20.48 11.28
N ASN A 289 4.49 20.84 10.10
CA ASN A 289 3.09 21.25 9.94
C ASN A 289 2.40 20.75 8.67
N GLY A 290 3.09 19.99 7.81
CA GLY A 290 2.56 19.43 6.56
C GLY A 290 2.47 20.41 5.39
N SER A 291 2.82 21.68 5.56
CA SER A 291 2.96 22.60 4.43
C SER A 291 4.11 22.18 3.50
N PHE A 292 4.11 22.63 2.25
CA PHE A 292 5.11 22.21 1.29
C PHE A 292 5.40 23.28 0.23
N GLN A 293 6.59 23.18 -0.36
CA GLN A 293 7.04 23.97 -1.49
C GLN A 293 7.36 23.05 -2.67
N LEU A 294 7.05 23.51 -3.88
CA LEU A 294 7.53 22.85 -5.10
C LEU A 294 8.98 23.28 -5.29
N ASN A 295 9.86 22.32 -5.55
CA ASN A 295 11.23 22.64 -5.90
C ASN A 295 11.21 23.21 -7.33
N GLY A 296 11.83 24.37 -7.55
CA GLY A 296 11.94 24.95 -8.88
C GLY A 296 12.58 23.95 -9.84
N GLU A 297 12.04 23.87 -11.06
CA GLU A 297 12.67 23.14 -12.17
C GLU A 297 14.00 23.79 -12.58
#